data_AF-A0A7B3MHD3-F1
#
_entry.id   AF-A0A7B3MHD3-F1
#
_cell.length_a   1.000
_cell.length_b   1.000
_cell.length_c   1.000
_cell.angle_alpha   90.00
_cell.angle_beta   90.00
_cell.angle_gamma   90.00
#
_symmetry.space_group_name_H-M   'P 1'
#
loop_
_entity.id
_entity.type
_entity.pdbx_description
1 polymer ?
#
loop_
_entity_poly.entity_id
_entity_poly.type
_entity_poly.pdbx_seq_one_letter_code
_entity_poly.pdbx_strand_id
1 'polypeptide(L)'
;AIGIYFKPHLSPIPLISVRETNEVALAVRKYAKEIGIPIITDKKLARKIYATHRRYDYVSFENIDEILRLLLWLEDVENAGQPVPDEQFSSEDKFIEGEDTEIENKDNN
;
A
#
# COMPACT_ATOMS: atom_id res chain seq x y z
N ALA A 1 11.98 -17.36 -9.29
CA ALA A 1 11.06 -16.49 -8.54
C ALA A 1 11.76 -16.07 -7.26
N ILE A 2 11.73 -14.78 -6.97
CA ILE A 2 12.22 -14.20 -5.71
C ILE A 2 10.99 -13.63 -5.00
N GLY A 3 10.83 -13.96 -3.72
CA GLY A 3 9.80 -13.40 -2.85
C GLY A 3 10.45 -12.47 -1.84
N ILE A 4 9.83 -11.32 -1.60
CA ILE A 4 10.26 -10.32 -0.63
C ILE A 4 9.25 -10.31 0.50
N TYR A 5 9.73 -10.38 1.74
CA TYR A 5 8.94 -10.14 2.93
C TYR A 5 9.39 -8.83 3.56
N PHE A 6 8.44 -7.94 3.80
CA PHE A 6 8.72 -6.65 4.40
C PHE A 6 7.61 -6.25 5.38
N LYS A 7 8.01 -6.01 6.63
CA LYS A 7 7.16 -5.44 7.68
C LYS A 7 8.00 -4.40 8.44
N PRO A 8 7.92 -3.11 8.07
CA PRO A 8 8.82 -2.08 8.60
C PRO A 8 8.74 -1.93 10.12
N HIS A 9 7.57 -2.20 10.70
CA HIS A 9 7.34 -2.21 12.15
C HIS A 9 8.12 -3.31 12.90
N LEU A 10 8.52 -4.39 12.21
CA LEU A 10 9.32 -5.49 12.78
C LEU A 10 10.79 -5.37 12.40
N SER A 11 11.08 -5.04 11.15
CA SER A 11 12.43 -4.81 10.63
C SER A 11 12.38 -3.81 9.48
N PRO A 12 13.24 -2.77 9.49
CA PRO A 12 13.34 -1.83 8.38
C PRO A 12 14.03 -2.44 7.15
N ILE A 13 14.63 -3.62 7.27
CA ILE A 13 15.34 -4.30 6.18
C ILE A 13 14.47 -5.46 5.67
N PRO A 14 14.15 -5.50 4.36
CA PRO A 14 13.41 -6.60 3.75
C PRO A 14 14.18 -7.93 3.80
N LEU A 15 13.44 -9.03 3.76
CA LEU A 15 13.95 -10.40 3.80
C LEU A 15 13.60 -11.14 2.50
N ILE A 16 14.51 -11.98 2.00
CA ILE A 16 14.23 -12.90 0.89
C ILE A 16 13.42 -14.10 1.41
N SER A 17 12.09 -14.07 1.26
CA SER A 17 11.21 -15.13 1.75
C SER A 17 11.16 -16.35 0.83
N VAL A 18 11.27 -16.13 -0.48
CA VAL A 18 11.24 -17.19 -1.50
C VAL A 18 12.41 -17.01 -2.46
N ARG A 19 13.08 -18.11 -2.80
CA ARG A 19 14.12 -18.16 -3.83
C ARG A 19 14.05 -19.52 -4.52
N GLU A 20 13.54 -19.51 -5.74
CA GLU A 20 13.28 -20.70 -6.55
C GLU A 20 13.62 -20.49 -8.03
N THR A 21 13.89 -21.56 -8.77
CA THR A 21 14.19 -21.53 -10.21
C THR A 21 13.34 -22.52 -11.00
N ASN A 22 13.37 -22.39 -12.33
CA ASN A 22 12.79 -23.35 -13.28
C ASN A 22 11.31 -23.65 -12.98
N GLU A 23 10.92 -24.92 -12.97
CA GLU A 23 9.55 -25.38 -12.75
C GLU A 23 9.00 -24.94 -11.39
N VAL A 24 9.82 -24.97 -10.34
CA VAL A 24 9.40 -24.51 -9.01
C VAL A 24 9.08 -23.03 -9.02
N ALA A 25 9.83 -22.22 -9.77
CA ALA A 25 9.51 -20.80 -9.94
C ALA A 25 8.18 -20.58 -10.68
N LEU A 26 7.78 -21.47 -11.59
CA LEU A 26 6.46 -21.42 -12.24
C LEU A 26 5.35 -21.75 -11.25
N ALA A 27 5.54 -22.79 -10.43
CA ALA A 27 4.60 -23.16 -9.37
C ALA A 27 4.42 -22.03 -8.33
N VAL A 28 5.53 -21.40 -7.88
CA VAL A 28 5.48 -20.24 -6.99
C VAL A 28 4.65 -19.10 -7.59
N ARG A 29 4.86 -18.78 -8.88
CA ARG A 29 4.09 -17.73 -9.56
C ARG A 29 2.61 -18.08 -9.65
N LYS A 30 2.29 -19.33 -9.98
CA LYS A 30 0.91 -19.81 -10.01
C LYS A 30 0.25 -19.64 -8.63
N TYR A 31 0.91 -20.14 -7.58
CA TYR A 31 0.40 -20.06 -6.22
C TYR A 31 0.24 -18.62 -5.74
N ALA A 32 1.25 -17.76 -5.93
CA ALA A 32 1.17 -16.34 -5.57
C ALA A 32 -0.04 -15.65 -6.20
N LYS A 33 -0.34 -15.96 -7.48
CA LYS A 33 -1.52 -15.44 -8.17
C LYS A 33 -2.82 -15.95 -7.54
N GLU A 34 -2.89 -17.24 -7.19
CA GLU A 34 -4.08 -17.84 -6.55
C GLU A 34 -4.41 -17.19 -5.20
N ILE A 35 -3.39 -16.84 -4.41
CA ILE A 35 -3.57 -16.21 -3.10
C ILE A 35 -3.55 -14.67 -3.14
N GLY A 36 -3.51 -14.06 -4.32
CA GLY A 36 -3.57 -12.60 -4.48
C GLY A 36 -2.28 -11.84 -4.13
N ILE A 37 -1.12 -12.49 -4.11
CA ILE A 37 0.17 -11.81 -3.90
C ILE A 37 0.62 -11.14 -5.22
N PRO A 38 0.98 -9.84 -5.22
CA PRO A 38 1.47 -9.15 -6.41
C PRO A 38 2.70 -9.81 -7.03
N ILE A 39 2.71 -9.97 -8.36
CA ILE A 39 3.83 -10.55 -9.12
C ILE A 39 4.38 -9.50 -10.08
N ILE A 40 5.61 -9.06 -9.83
CA ILE A 40 6.30 -8.06 -10.66
C ILE A 40 7.35 -8.77 -11.52
N THR A 41 7.46 -8.37 -12.79
CA THR A 41 8.47 -8.89 -13.72
C THR A 41 9.60 -7.89 -13.91
N ASP A 42 10.61 -7.97 -13.05
CA ASP A 42 11.91 -7.32 -13.27
C ASP A 42 13.01 -8.40 -13.42
N LYS A 43 13.48 -8.59 -14.65
CA LYS A 43 14.49 -9.63 -14.95
C LYS A 43 15.87 -9.28 -14.43
N LYS A 44 16.24 -7.99 -14.37
CA LYS A 44 17.59 -7.56 -13.96
C LYS A 44 17.70 -7.69 -12.44
N LEU A 45 16.75 -7.11 -11.72
CA LEU A 45 16.70 -7.17 -10.27
C LEU A 45 16.58 -8.61 -9.77
N ALA A 46 15.66 -9.41 -10.34
CA ALA A 46 15.51 -10.81 -9.92
C ALA A 46 16.80 -11.64 -10.10
N ARG A 47 17.55 -11.43 -11.19
CA ARG A 47 18.84 -12.11 -11.41
C ARG A 47 19.91 -11.63 -10.44
N LYS A 48 19.98 -10.32 -10.18
CA LYS A 48 20.91 -9.71 -9.22
C LYS A 48 20.71 -10.28 -7.82
N ILE A 49 19.47 -10.32 -7.33
CA ILE A 49 19.14 -10.87 -6.00
C ILE A 49 19.36 -12.39 -5.97
N TYR A 50 19.01 -13.11 -7.04
CA TYR A 50 19.29 -14.55 -7.11
C TYR A 50 20.78 -14.87 -6.99
N ALA A 51 21.64 -14.05 -7.60
CA ALA A 51 23.09 -14.23 -7.58
C ALA A 51 23.74 -13.87 -6.23
N THR A 52 23.15 -12.93 -5.49
CA THR A 52 23.77 -12.33 -4.29
C THR A 52 23.17 -12.79 -2.96
N HIS A 53 21.96 -13.34 -2.96
CA HIS A 53 21.25 -13.76 -1.74
C HIS A 53 20.84 -15.23 -1.76
N ARG A 54 20.68 -15.79 -0.56
CA ARG A 54 20.02 -17.05 -0.26
C ARG A 54 18.62 -16.80 0.30
N ARG A 55 17.85 -17.89 0.46
CA ARG A 55 16.56 -17.83 1.13
C ARG A 55 16.78 -17.48 2.61
N TYR A 56 15.95 -16.57 3.10
CA TYR A 56 15.98 -16.00 4.45
C TYR A 56 17.18 -15.09 4.74
N ASP A 57 17.91 -14.65 3.71
CA ASP A 57 18.85 -13.55 3.88
C ASP A 57 18.08 -12.22 3.95
N TYR A 58 18.60 -11.29 4.75
CA TYR A 58 18.23 -9.88 4.61
C TYR A 58 18.80 -9.33 3.30
N VAL A 59 18.08 -8.39 2.70
CA VAL A 59 18.56 -7.66 1.53
C VAL A 59 19.83 -6.89 1.93
N SER A 60 20.88 -7.00 1.12
CA SER A 60 22.17 -6.35 1.40
C SER A 60 22.10 -4.86 1.08
N PHE A 61 23.02 -4.07 1.64
CA PHE A 61 23.06 -2.63 1.41
C PHE A 61 23.23 -2.26 -0.07
N GLU A 62 23.93 -3.05 -0.89
CA GLU A 62 24.10 -2.77 -2.32
C GLU A 62 22.79 -2.95 -3.13
N ASN A 63 21.80 -3.61 -2.53
CA ASN A 63 20.54 -3.97 -3.19
C ASN A 63 19.31 -3.32 -2.52
N ILE A 64 19.48 -2.71 -1.35
CA ILE A 64 18.37 -2.25 -0.53
C ILE A 64 17.58 -1.12 -1.19
N ASP A 65 18.26 -0.14 -1.79
CA ASP A 65 17.61 1.01 -2.42
C ASP A 65 16.68 0.60 -3.57
N GLU A 66 17.11 -0.37 -4.38
CA GLU A 66 16.36 -0.85 -5.54
C GLU A 66 15.10 -1.62 -5.09
N ILE A 67 15.22 -2.41 -4.03
CA ILE A 67 14.08 -3.14 -3.43
C ILE A 67 13.12 -2.18 -2.73
N LEU A 68 13.62 -1.21 -1.97
CA LEU A 68 12.77 -0.25 -1.26
C LEU A 68 12.00 0.63 -2.25
N ARG A 69 12.62 1.12 -3.32
CA ARG A 69 11.92 1.86 -4.38
C ARG A 69 10.80 1.05 -5.00
N LEU A 70 11.02 -0.25 -5.21
CA LEU A 70 9.99 -1.14 -5.75
C LEU A 70 8.81 -1.32 -4.78
N LEU A 71 9.09 -1.45 -3.48
CA LEU A 71 8.07 -1.59 -2.45
C LEU A 71 7.25 -0.30 -2.27
N LEU A 72 7.91 0.86 -2.27
CA LEU A 72 7.24 2.17 -2.22
C LEU A 72 6.35 2.39 -3.45
N TRP A 73 6.86 2.07 -4.64
CA TRP A 73 6.05 2.11 -5.85
C TRP A 73 4.84 1.18 -5.79
N LEU A 74 5.00 -0.03 -5.23
CA LEU A 74 3.90 -0.98 -5.08
C LEU A 74 2.81 -0.41 -4.15
N GLU A 75 3.21 0.21 -3.04
CA GLU A 75 2.30 0.89 -2.12
C GLU A 75 1.55 2.05 -2.80
N ASP A 76 2.25 2.88 -3.57
CA ASP A 76 1.62 3.97 -4.35
C ASP A 76 0.57 3.44 -5.33
N VAL A 77 0.86 2.34 -6.02
CA VAL A 77 -0.06 1.69 -6.97
C VAL A 77 -1.28 1.12 -6.26
N GLU A 78 -1.08 0.45 -5.12
CA GLU A 78 -2.16 -0.12 -4.32
C GLU A 78 -3.08 1.00 -3.78
N ASN A 79 -2.50 2.10 -3.30
CA ASN A 79 -3.24 3.27 -2.81
C ASN A 79 -4.01 3.98 -3.93
N ALA A 80 -3.42 4.17 -5.10
CA ALA A 80 -4.09 4.79 -6.25
C ALA A 80 -5.24 3.93 -6.79
N GLY A 81 -5.21 2.62 -6.57
CA GLY A 81 -6.27 1.69 -6.95
C GLY A 81 -7.43 1.63 -5.95
N GLN A 82 -7.30 2.22 -4.76
CA GLN A 82 -8.38 2.27 -3.78
C GLN A 82 -9.44 3.30 -4.21
N PRO A 83 -10.74 2.97 -4.14
CA PRO A 83 -11.77 3.97 -4.33
C PRO A 83 -11.61 5.04 -3.25
N VAL A 84 -11.55 6.31 -3.68
CA VAL A 84 -11.61 7.44 -2.75
C VAL A 84 -12.89 7.28 -1.96
N PRO A 85 -12.85 7.17 -0.61
CA PRO A 85 -14.06 7.19 0.18
C PRO A 85 -14.81 8.46 -0.19
N ASP A 86 -16.10 8.37 -0.54
CA ASP A 86 -16.93 9.56 -0.73
C ASP A 86 -16.75 10.41 0.53
N GLU A 87 -16.02 11.52 0.41
CA GLU A 87 -15.91 12.50 1.47
C GLU A 87 -17.35 12.92 1.75
N GLN A 88 -17.89 12.41 2.86
CA GLN A 88 -19.11 12.94 3.44
C GLN A 88 -18.76 14.37 3.85
N PHE A 89 -18.90 15.29 2.91
CA PHE A 89 -19.14 16.69 3.21
C PHE A 89 -20.38 16.70 4.08
N SER A 90 -20.17 16.67 5.40
CA SER A 90 -21.22 16.93 6.37
C SER A 90 -21.80 18.28 6.00
N SER A 91 -23.07 18.28 5.64
CA SER A 91 -23.88 19.43 5.27
C SER A 91 -24.20 20.31 6.49
N GLU A 92 -23.17 20.62 7.28
CA GLU A 92 -23.22 21.51 8.45
C GLU A 92 -22.72 22.92 8.13
N ASP A 93 -22.90 23.39 6.89
CA ASP A 93 -23.07 24.82 6.63
C ASP A 93 -24.57 25.09 6.44
N LYS A 94 -25.35 24.89 7.51
CA LYS A 94 -26.70 25.46 7.58
C LYS A 94 -26.56 26.96 7.80
N PHE A 95 -26.72 27.70 6.71
CA PHE A 95 -27.08 29.11 6.67
C PHE A 95 -28.10 29.43 7.78
N ILE A 96 -27.73 30.32 8.71
CA ILE A 96 -28.68 30.98 9.60
C ILE A 96 -29.27 32.14 8.81
N GLU A 97 -30.40 31.91 8.12
CA GLU A 97 -31.26 32.98 7.64
C GLU A 97 -32.45 33.13 8.60
N GLY A 98 -32.56 34.32 9.20
CA GLY A 98 -33.82 34.93 9.61
C GLY A 98 -34.52 34.37 10.86
N GLU A 99 -34.20 34.93 12.03
CA GLU A 99 -35.23 35.17 13.05
C GLU A 99 -35.47 36.69 13.13
N ASP A 100 -36.42 37.17 12.33
CA ASP A 100 -37.12 38.42 12.60
C ASP A 100 -37.97 38.20 13.86
N THR A 101 -37.51 38.67 15.01
CA THR A 101 -38.35 38.76 16.20
C THR A 101 -39.37 39.90 16.02
N GLU A 102 -40.58 39.56 15.61
CA GLU A 102 -41.77 40.39 15.84
C GLU A 102 -42.00 40.50 17.36
N ILE A 103 -41.72 41.67 17.91
CA ILE A 103 -42.14 42.01 19.28
C ILE A 103 -43.56 42.60 19.16
N GLU A 104 -44.57 41.75 19.37
CA GLU A 104 -45.95 42.18 19.56
C GLU A 104 -46.06 43.03 20.83
N ASN A 105 -46.35 44.32 20.64
CA ASN A 105 -46.85 45.19 21.69
C ASN A 105 -48.21 44.69 22.19
N LYS A 106 -48.33 44.39 23.48
CA LYS A 106 -49.62 44.44 24.20
C LYS A 106 -49.47 45.26 25.47
N ASP A 107 -50.10 46.41 25.42
CA ASP A 107 -50.35 47.31 26.53
C ASP A 107 -51.19 46.68 27.65
N ASN A 108 -51.11 47.34 28.82
CA ASN A 108 -52.06 47.42 29.94
C ASN A 108 -51.72 46.60 31.21
N ASN A 109 -51.15 47.26 32.22
CA ASN A 109 -51.93 47.95 33.28
C ASN A 109 -51.02 48.79 34.19
#